data_AF-A0A3A4ZX90-F1
#
_entry.id   AF-A0A3A4ZX90-F1
#
_cell.length_a   1.000
_cell.length_b   1.000
_cell.length_c   1.000
_cell.angle_alpha   90.00
_cell.angle_beta   90.00
_cell.angle_gamma   90.00
#
_symmetry.space_group_name_H-M   'P 1'
#
loop_
_entity.id
_entity.type
_entity.pdbx_description
1 polymer ?
#
loop_
_entity_poly.entity_id
_entity_poly.type
_entity_poly.pdbx_seq_one_letter_code
_entity_poly.pdbx_strand_id
1 'polypeptide(L)'
;MTTKHVVADDVLGTITRRLWEVLRRVMEGTLNPDAVATALQKIAEGTLPTEMTIAGRTYEIVDFLQKEDKGSVVGHTMVERAKELNANLGEDDAQYLLDHQEEIPEALRGKVVFVFPGWRGPDDPGCVAYVYWRGDRWVRYWRWLDGDFYGYYRLLRRK
;
A
#
# COMPACT_ATOMS: atom_id res chain seq x y z
N MET A 1 5.99 -20.12 1.34
CA MET A 1 7.10 -20.31 0.36
C MET A 1 6.84 -19.52 -0.92
N THR A 2 7.39 -18.31 -1.06
CA THR A 2 7.34 -17.56 -2.31
C THR A 2 8.41 -18.13 -3.25
N THR A 3 7.99 -18.75 -4.35
CA THR A 3 8.91 -19.24 -5.39
C THR A 3 9.60 -18.03 -6.00
N LYS A 4 10.84 -17.76 -5.58
CA LYS A 4 11.70 -16.76 -6.24
C LYS A 4 12.00 -17.28 -7.64
N HIS A 5 11.29 -16.76 -8.64
CA HIS A 5 11.67 -16.97 -10.02
C HIS A 5 12.93 -16.15 -10.29
N VAL A 6 14.06 -16.84 -10.41
CA VAL A 6 15.28 -16.25 -10.94
C VAL A 6 15.02 -15.95 -12.42
N VAL A 7 15.04 -14.67 -12.77
CA VAL A 7 14.85 -14.19 -14.14
C VAL A 7 16.17 -14.36 -14.88
N ALA A 8 16.12 -14.95 -16.07
CA ALA A 8 17.30 -15.13 -16.91
C ALA A 8 17.88 -13.77 -17.36
N ASP A 9 19.20 -13.69 -17.53
CA ASP A 9 19.93 -12.44 -17.81
C ASP A 9 19.48 -11.76 -19.10
N ASP A 10 19.03 -12.51 -20.10
CA ASP A 10 18.52 -12.01 -21.38
C ASP A 10 17.17 -11.27 -21.24
N VAL A 11 16.30 -11.80 -20.37
CA VAL A 11 15.02 -11.17 -20.00
C VAL A 11 15.30 -9.91 -19.18
N LEU A 12 16.21 -9.99 -18.20
CA LEU A 12 16.60 -8.84 -17.39
C LEU A 12 17.22 -7.73 -18.25
N GLY A 13 18.14 -8.07 -19.16
CA GLY A 13 18.76 -7.11 -20.08
C GLY A 13 17.77 -6.47 -21.05
N THR A 14 16.70 -7.18 -21.42
CA THR A 14 15.60 -6.61 -22.22
C THR A 14 14.78 -5.61 -21.41
N ILE A 15 14.45 -5.93 -20.15
CA ILE A 15 13.74 -5.02 -19.24
C ILE A 15 14.59 -3.76 -18.99
N THR A 16 15.88 -3.92 -18.67
CA THR A 16 16.80 -2.81 -18.40
C THR A 16 16.89 -1.85 -19.59
N ARG A 17 17.01 -2.35 -20.83
CA ARG A 17 17.02 -1.50 -22.02
C ARG A 17 15.74 -0.70 -22.19
N ARG A 18 14.58 -1.34 -21.96
CA ARG A 18 13.28 -0.66 -22.05
C ARG A 18 13.10 0.39 -20.95
N LEU A 19 13.54 0.09 -19.72
CA LEU A 19 13.51 1.05 -18.61
C LEU A 19 14.40 2.26 -18.90
N TRP A 20 15.61 2.04 -19.44
CA TRP A 20 16.50 3.13 -19.85
C TRP A 20 15.88 4.03 -20.92
N GLU A 21 15.22 3.43 -21.92
CA GLU A 21 14.55 4.20 -22.97
C GLU A 21 13.39 5.04 -22.43
N VAL A 22 12.60 4.49 -21.50
CA VAL A 22 11.54 5.23 -20.81
C VAL A 22 12.14 6.40 -20.00
N LEU A 23 13.18 6.14 -19.21
CA LEU A 23 13.86 7.17 -18.41
C LEU A 23 14.44 8.27 -19.30
N ARG A 24 15.13 7.91 -20.39
CA ARG A 24 15.69 8.85 -21.37
C ARG A 24 14.62 9.78 -21.91
N ARG A 25 13.48 9.24 -22.35
CA ARG A 25 12.38 10.03 -22.90
C ARG A 25 11.69 10.93 -21.87
N VAL A 26 11.61 10.49 -20.61
CA VAL A 26 11.14 11.33 -19.49
C VAL A 26 12.11 12.50 -19.28
N MET A 27 13.42 12.25 -19.27
CA MET A 27 14.45 13.29 -19.12
C MET A 27 14.45 14.29 -20.29
N GLU A 28 14.19 13.82 -21.50
CA GLU A 28 14.06 14.66 -22.71
C GLU A 28 12.71 15.38 -22.80
N GLY A 29 11.78 15.13 -21.88
CA GLY A 29 10.44 15.74 -21.88
C GLY A 29 9.48 15.20 -22.95
N THR A 30 9.85 14.13 -23.67
CA THR A 30 9.01 13.51 -24.71
C THR A 30 8.02 12.49 -24.16
N LEU A 31 8.08 12.20 -22.85
CA LEU A 31 7.14 11.38 -22.10
C LEU A 31 6.71 12.14 -20.84
N ASN A 32 5.41 12.15 -20.56
CA ASN A 32 4.87 12.75 -19.33
C ASN A 32 5.32 11.92 -18.11
N PRO A 33 6.08 12.49 -17.16
CA PRO A 33 6.56 11.79 -15.97
C PRO A 33 5.43 11.20 -15.11
N ASP A 34 4.32 11.92 -14.94
CA ASP A 34 3.19 11.48 -14.11
C ASP A 34 2.48 10.26 -14.70
N ALA A 35 2.37 10.23 -16.04
CA ALA A 35 1.79 9.11 -16.75
C ALA A 35 2.66 7.85 -16.64
N VAL A 36 3.99 8.01 -16.72
CA VAL A 36 4.95 6.91 -16.54
C VAL A 36 4.92 6.38 -15.11
N ALA A 37 4.90 7.26 -14.10
CA ALA A 37 4.80 6.87 -12.70
C ALA A 37 3.52 6.06 -12.44
N THR A 38 2.37 6.55 -12.94
CA THR A 38 1.08 5.85 -12.83
C THR A 38 1.12 4.47 -13.49
N ALA A 39 1.73 4.35 -14.67
CA ALA A 39 1.81 3.08 -15.40
C ALA A 39 2.72 2.06 -14.68
N LEU A 40 3.89 2.50 -14.21
CA LEU A 40 4.79 1.64 -13.43
C LEU A 40 4.16 1.21 -12.11
N GLN A 41 3.42 2.09 -11.46
CA GLN A 41 2.65 1.76 -10.27
C GLN A 41 1.60 0.68 -10.55
N LYS A 42 0.80 0.83 -11.61
CA LYS A 42 -0.17 -0.20 -12.03
C LYS A 42 0.48 -1.56 -12.33
N ILE A 43 1.66 -1.56 -12.94
CA ILE A 43 2.41 -2.78 -13.23
C ILE A 43 2.95 -3.41 -11.94
N ALA A 44 3.50 -2.60 -11.03
CA ALA A 44 4.06 -3.07 -9.77
C ALA A 44 2.99 -3.62 -8.82
N GLU A 45 1.83 -2.95 -8.76
CA GLU A 45 0.70 -3.38 -7.95
C GLU A 45 -0.03 -4.57 -8.61
N GLY A 46 -0.07 -4.63 -9.94
CA GLY A 46 -1.00 -5.48 -10.67
C GLY A 46 -2.44 -4.97 -10.50
N THR A 47 -3.44 -5.69 -11.02
CA THR A 47 -4.84 -5.45 -10.65
C THR A 47 -5.05 -5.95 -9.22
N LEU A 48 -4.60 -5.17 -8.24
CA LEU A 48 -4.94 -5.41 -6.85
C LEU A 48 -6.45 -5.27 -6.69
N PRO A 49 -7.07 -6.12 -5.86
CA PRO A 49 -8.46 -5.91 -5.49
C PRO A 49 -8.58 -4.53 -4.81
N THR A 50 -9.62 -3.80 -5.18
CA THR A 50 -9.99 -2.52 -4.55
C THR A 50 -10.97 -2.73 -3.40
N GLU A 51 -11.45 -3.97 -3.21
CA GLU A 51 -12.42 -4.35 -2.21
C GLU A 51 -12.10 -5.75 -1.70
N MET A 52 -12.44 -6.01 -0.44
CA MET A 52 -12.37 -7.35 0.14
C MET A 52 -13.51 -7.54 1.14
N THR A 53 -14.02 -8.77 1.21
CA THR A 53 -14.98 -9.17 2.23
C THR A 53 -14.31 -10.21 3.12
N ILE A 54 -14.35 -9.98 4.43
CA ILE A 54 -13.74 -10.83 5.45
C ILE A 54 -14.84 -11.18 6.45
N ALA A 55 -15.18 -12.46 6.58
CA ALA A 55 -16.17 -12.96 7.53
C ALA A 55 -17.51 -12.18 7.52
N GLY A 56 -17.92 -11.69 6.35
CA GLY A 56 -19.16 -10.92 6.15
C GLY A 56 -19.03 -9.40 6.32
N ARG A 57 -17.85 -8.88 6.70
CA ARG A 57 -17.56 -7.43 6.67
C ARG A 57 -16.89 -7.05 5.36
N THR A 58 -17.45 -6.07 4.66
CA THR A 58 -16.89 -5.58 3.40
C THR A 58 -16.10 -4.30 3.62
N TYR A 59 -14.88 -4.31 3.10
CA TYR A 59 -13.93 -3.23 3.17
C TYR A 59 -13.57 -2.77 1.76
N GLU A 60 -13.59 -1.46 1.56
CA GLU A 60 -12.97 -0.82 0.41
C GLU A 60 -11.52 -0.46 0.76
N ILE A 61 -10.62 -0.76 -0.17
CA ILE A 61 -9.19 -0.48 -0.08
C ILE A 61 -8.92 0.83 -0.81
N VAL A 62 -8.59 1.88 -0.06
CA VAL A 62 -8.48 3.24 -0.60
C VAL A 62 -7.06 3.78 -0.50
N ASP A 63 -6.71 4.62 -1.47
CA ASP A 63 -5.49 5.41 -1.46
C ASP A 63 -5.75 6.76 -0.76
N PHE A 64 -4.72 7.29 -0.11
CA PHE A 64 -4.71 8.61 0.54
C PHE A 64 -3.76 9.59 -0.15
N LEU A 65 -2.93 9.11 -1.09
CA LEU A 65 -2.02 9.96 -1.84
C LEU A 65 -2.76 10.71 -2.95
N GLN A 66 -2.39 11.97 -3.09
CA GLN A 66 -2.74 12.89 -4.16
C GLN A 66 -1.54 13.02 -5.10
N LYS A 67 -1.77 13.53 -6.31
CA LYS A 67 -0.70 13.63 -7.33
C LYS A 67 0.46 14.51 -6.88
N GLU A 68 0.14 15.52 -6.08
CA GLU A 68 1.05 16.55 -5.61
C GLU A 68 2.02 16.04 -4.52
N ASP A 69 1.74 14.88 -3.92
CA ASP A 69 2.50 14.32 -2.79
C ASP A 69 3.82 13.67 -3.21
N LYS A 70 4.09 13.52 -4.52
CA LYS A 70 5.34 12.94 -5.05
C LYS A 70 5.67 11.56 -4.47
N GLY A 71 4.65 10.79 -4.07
CA GLY A 71 4.77 9.39 -3.64
C GLY A 71 4.78 9.15 -2.13
N SER A 72 4.72 10.20 -1.29
CA SER A 72 4.58 10.03 0.16
C SER A 72 4.04 11.26 0.88
N VAL A 73 3.41 11.06 2.03
CA VAL A 73 3.05 12.14 2.97
C VAL A 73 3.41 11.78 4.40
N VAL A 74 3.59 12.78 5.25
CA VAL A 74 3.74 12.60 6.69
C VAL A 74 2.46 12.00 7.30
N GLY A 75 2.61 11.17 8.33
CA GLY A 75 1.51 10.43 8.94
C GLY A 75 0.35 11.30 9.44
N HIS A 76 0.61 12.50 9.96
CA HIS A 76 -0.45 13.42 10.36
C HIS A 76 -1.36 13.82 9.19
N THR A 77 -0.77 14.09 8.02
CA THR A 77 -1.53 14.37 6.79
C THR A 77 -2.33 13.15 6.34
N MET A 78 -1.75 11.95 6.41
CA MET A 78 -2.46 10.71 6.10
C MET A 78 -3.67 10.51 7.03
N VAL A 79 -3.53 10.78 8.33
CA VAL A 79 -4.63 10.68 9.33
C VAL A 79 -5.77 11.64 9.00
N GLU A 80 -5.47 12.90 8.67
CA GLU A 80 -6.51 13.87 8.34
C GLU A 80 -7.29 13.44 7.09
N ARG A 81 -6.58 13.02 6.04
CA ARG A 81 -7.21 12.46 4.83
C ARG A 81 -8.00 11.18 5.10
N ALA A 82 -7.53 10.34 6.01
CA ALA A 82 -8.28 9.16 6.42
C ALA A 82 -9.64 9.51 7.02
N LYS A 83 -9.73 10.59 7.80
CA LYS A 83 -11.01 11.08 8.36
C LYS A 83 -11.92 11.60 7.24
N GLU A 84 -11.38 12.40 6.31
CA GLU A 84 -12.12 12.91 5.15
C GLU A 84 -12.69 11.79 4.27
N LEU A 85 -11.93 10.71 4.09
CA LEU A 85 -12.31 9.54 3.29
C LEU A 85 -13.24 8.55 4.04
N ASN A 86 -13.53 8.81 5.32
CA ASN A 86 -14.18 7.87 6.23
C ASN A 86 -13.46 6.50 6.30
N ALA A 87 -12.13 6.54 6.26
CA ALA A 87 -11.21 5.39 6.27
C ALA A 87 -10.30 5.40 7.52
N ASN A 88 -10.81 5.93 8.63
CA ASN A 88 -10.12 6.06 9.92
C ASN A 88 -10.48 4.90 10.87
N LEU A 89 -10.37 3.66 10.40
CA LEU A 89 -10.73 2.48 11.20
C LEU A 89 -9.75 2.28 12.37
N GLY A 90 -10.27 1.73 13.46
CA GLY A 90 -9.57 1.54 14.74
C GLY A 90 -9.25 0.09 15.07
N GLU A 91 -9.01 -0.16 16.36
CA GLU A 91 -8.62 -1.46 16.91
C GLU A 91 -9.58 -2.59 16.54
N ASP A 92 -10.88 -2.37 16.70
CA ASP A 92 -11.92 -3.38 16.43
C ASP A 92 -11.85 -3.96 15.01
N ASP A 93 -11.57 -3.11 14.01
CA ASP A 93 -11.46 -3.53 12.61
C ASP A 93 -10.15 -4.23 12.32
N ALA A 94 -9.06 -3.70 12.87
CA ALA A 94 -7.74 -4.26 12.68
C ALA A 94 -7.62 -5.64 13.32
N GLN A 95 -8.16 -5.81 14.53
CA GLN A 95 -8.18 -7.09 15.22
C GLN A 95 -9.09 -8.08 14.50
N TYR A 96 -10.27 -7.66 14.05
CA TYR A 96 -11.15 -8.50 13.24
C TYR A 96 -10.49 -8.98 11.95
N LEU A 97 -9.76 -8.10 11.27
CA LEU A 97 -8.99 -8.45 10.08
C LEU A 97 -7.86 -9.45 10.39
N LEU A 98 -7.23 -9.37 11.56
CA LEU A 98 -6.19 -10.31 11.99
C LEU A 98 -6.76 -11.67 12.41
N ASP A 99 -7.94 -11.69 13.01
CA ASP A 99 -8.62 -12.91 13.48
C ASP A 99 -9.15 -13.75 12.31
N HIS A 100 -9.43 -13.11 11.17
CA HIS A 100 -9.94 -13.72 9.94
C HIS A 100 -8.96 -13.56 8.75
N GLN A 101 -7.66 -13.48 9.06
CA GLN A 101 -6.63 -13.07 8.10
C GLN A 101 -6.44 -14.03 6.91
N GLU A 102 -6.90 -15.27 7.03
CA GLU A 102 -6.92 -16.28 5.98
C GLU A 102 -7.83 -15.91 4.81
N GLU A 103 -8.87 -15.10 5.05
CA GLU A 103 -9.79 -14.62 4.02
C GLU A 103 -9.25 -13.40 3.26
N ILE A 104 -8.18 -12.76 3.76
CA ILE A 104 -7.55 -11.62 3.08
C ILE A 104 -6.96 -12.10 1.74
N PRO A 105 -7.31 -11.46 0.61
CA PRO A 105 -6.88 -11.89 -0.71
C PRO A 105 -5.36 -12.11 -0.82
N GLU A 106 -4.96 -13.27 -1.34
CA GLU A 106 -3.54 -13.60 -1.49
C GLU A 106 -2.79 -12.61 -2.37
N ALA A 107 -3.49 -12.01 -3.33
CA ALA A 107 -2.96 -11.00 -4.24
C ALA A 107 -2.39 -9.76 -3.53
N LEU A 108 -2.81 -9.48 -2.29
CA LEU A 108 -2.37 -8.35 -1.47
C LEU A 108 -1.13 -8.68 -0.63
N ARG A 109 -0.83 -9.97 -0.42
CA ARG A 109 0.26 -10.42 0.46
C ARG A 109 1.61 -9.94 -0.05
N GLY A 110 2.31 -9.18 0.79
CA GLY A 110 3.64 -8.62 0.49
C GLY A 110 3.63 -7.41 -0.44
N LYS A 111 2.46 -6.93 -0.86
CA LYS A 111 2.32 -5.77 -1.75
C LYS A 111 1.70 -4.55 -1.08
N VAL A 112 0.84 -4.76 -0.08
CA VAL A 112 0.18 -3.68 0.64
C VAL A 112 0.47 -3.74 2.13
N VAL A 113 0.40 -2.57 2.75
CA VAL A 113 0.37 -2.39 4.19
C VAL A 113 -0.93 -1.67 4.57
N PHE A 114 -1.78 -2.30 5.37
CA PHE A 114 -3.01 -1.66 5.85
C PHE A 114 -2.70 -0.81 7.06
N VAL A 115 -3.05 0.47 7.02
CA VAL A 115 -2.92 1.37 8.17
C VAL A 115 -4.29 1.55 8.81
N PHE A 116 -4.32 1.56 10.14
CA PHE A 116 -5.52 1.78 10.94
C PHE A 116 -5.35 3.07 11.75
N PRO A 117 -5.68 4.24 11.18
CA PRO A 117 -5.34 5.52 11.79
C PRO A 117 -6.15 5.81 13.06
N GLY A 118 -7.24 5.09 13.30
CA GLY A 118 -7.99 5.12 14.55
C GLY A 118 -7.37 4.28 15.67
N TRP A 119 -6.43 3.38 15.36
CA TRP A 119 -5.76 2.55 16.36
C TRP A 119 -4.42 3.18 16.77
N ARG A 120 -4.42 3.86 17.92
CA ARG A 120 -3.25 4.53 18.48
C ARG A 120 -2.44 3.61 19.36
N GLY A 121 -1.13 3.86 19.42
CA GLY A 121 -0.23 3.14 20.32
C GLY A 121 -0.68 3.33 21.77
N PRO A 122 -0.77 2.25 22.58
CA PRO A 122 -1.19 2.36 23.98
C PRO A 122 -0.20 3.17 24.82
N ASP A 123 1.10 3.07 24.50
CA ASP A 123 2.19 3.77 25.21
C ASP A 123 2.58 5.09 24.54
N ASP A 124 2.21 5.28 23.26
CA ASP A 124 2.58 6.44 22.47
C ASP A 124 1.48 6.79 21.45
N PRO A 125 0.70 7.86 21.67
CA PRO A 125 -0.32 8.30 20.73
C PRO A 125 0.26 8.83 19.41
N GLY A 126 1.57 9.11 19.36
CA GLY A 126 2.32 9.46 18.15
C GLY A 126 2.48 8.29 17.17
N CYS A 127 2.03 7.09 17.54
CA CYS A 127 2.05 5.91 16.67
C CYS A 127 0.64 5.47 16.23
N VAL A 128 0.56 4.90 15.03
CA VAL A 128 -0.63 4.20 14.51
C VAL A 128 -0.32 2.74 14.23
N ALA A 129 -1.33 1.88 14.38
CA ALA A 129 -1.20 0.49 14.02
C ALA A 129 -1.19 0.32 12.49
N TYR A 130 -0.39 -0.64 12.03
CA TYR A 130 -0.46 -1.14 10.67
C TYR A 130 -0.34 -2.66 10.64
N VAL A 131 -0.92 -3.25 9.60
CA VAL A 131 -0.96 -4.70 9.36
C VAL A 131 -0.31 -4.98 8.01
N TYR A 132 0.66 -5.89 8.00
CA TYR A 132 1.35 -6.31 6.78
C TYR A 132 1.66 -7.80 6.80
N TRP A 133 1.90 -8.35 5.61
CA TRP A 133 2.25 -9.76 5.44
C TRP A 133 3.72 -9.99 5.77
N ARG A 134 4.00 -10.86 6.74
CA ARG A 134 5.36 -11.30 7.12
C ARG A 134 5.35 -12.70 7.68
N GLY A 135 6.28 -13.53 7.19
CA GLY A 135 6.46 -14.89 7.72
C GLY A 135 5.21 -15.75 7.55
N ASP A 136 4.61 -15.70 6.36
CA ASP A 136 3.40 -16.44 5.98
C ASP A 136 2.14 -16.13 6.81
N ARG A 137 2.05 -14.92 7.39
CA ARG A 137 0.86 -14.41 8.08
C ARG A 137 0.78 -12.89 8.05
N TRP A 138 -0.39 -12.33 8.32
CA TRP A 138 -0.57 -10.90 8.59
C TRP A 138 -0.20 -10.60 10.05
N VAL A 139 0.57 -9.55 10.26
CA VAL A 139 1.06 -9.15 11.58
C VAL A 139 0.85 -7.66 11.83
N ARG A 140 0.53 -7.32 13.08
CA ARG A 140 0.40 -5.94 13.55
C ARG A 140 1.73 -5.37 14.02
N TYR A 141 2.02 -4.13 13.63
CA TYR A 141 3.11 -3.31 14.14
C TYR A 141 2.67 -1.85 14.33
N TRP A 142 3.56 -1.02 14.88
CA TRP A 142 3.35 0.40 15.16
C TRP A 142 4.26 1.27 14.31
N ARG A 143 3.73 2.35 13.73
CA ARG A 143 4.49 3.34 12.94
C ARG A 143 4.25 4.74 13.47
N TRP A 144 5.33 5.50 13.59
CA TRP A 144 5.32 6.90 14.00
C TRP A 144 4.65 7.78 12.94
N LEU A 145 3.81 8.70 13.39
CA LEU A 145 3.14 9.67 12.54
C LEU A 145 4.06 10.75 11.98
N ASP A 146 5.19 11.00 12.64
CA ASP A 146 6.20 11.94 12.15
C ASP A 146 7.01 11.36 10.97
N GLY A 147 6.82 10.07 10.65
CA GLY A 147 7.41 9.41 9.49
C GLY A 147 6.54 9.48 8.23
N ASP A 148 7.16 9.17 7.10
CA ASP A 148 6.50 9.15 5.79
C ASP A 148 5.66 7.88 5.58
N PHE A 149 4.54 8.03 4.90
CA PHE A 149 3.67 6.96 4.42
C PHE A 149 3.64 7.00 2.90
N TYR A 150 3.98 5.88 2.29
CA TYR A 150 4.24 5.75 0.85
C TYR A 150 3.05 5.13 0.09
N GLY A 151 3.15 5.11 -1.23
CA GLY A 151 2.11 4.57 -2.12
C GLY A 151 1.82 3.07 -2.05
N TYR A 152 2.40 2.30 -1.13
CA TYR A 152 2.00 0.91 -0.84
C TYR A 152 1.21 0.78 0.48
N TYR A 153 1.09 1.88 1.24
CA TYR A 153 0.17 1.93 2.36
C TYR A 153 -1.25 2.12 1.82
N ARG A 154 -2.21 1.42 2.40
CA ARG A 154 -3.62 1.51 2.06
C ARG A 154 -4.44 1.72 3.31
N LEU A 155 -5.52 2.47 3.17
CA LEU A 155 -6.53 2.60 4.19
C LEU A 155 -7.70 1.69 3.88
N LEU A 156 -8.47 1.36 4.91
CA LEU A 156 -9.68 0.59 4.79
C LEU A 156 -10.87 1.44 5.21
N ARG A 157 -11.94 1.36 4.44
CA ARG A 157 -13.24 1.98 4.71
C ARG A 157 -14.30 0.88 4.76
N ARG A 158 -15.17 0.89 5.78
CA ARG A 158 -16.33 -0.01 5.79
C ARG A 158 -17.36 0.44 4.74
N LYS A 159 -17.99 -0.53 4.08
CA LYS A 159 -19.19 -0.31 3.26
C LYS A 159 -20.47 -0.54 4.06
#